data_AF-A0AAV1B5S5-F1
#
_entry.id   AF-A0AAV1B5S5-F1
#
_cell.length_a   1.000
_cell.length_b   1.000
_cell.length_c   1.000
_cell.angle_alpha   90.00
_cell.angle_beta   90.00
_cell.angle_gamma   90.00
#
_symmetry.space_group_name_H-M   'P 1'
#
loop_
_entity.id
_entity.type
_entity.pdbx_description
1 polymer ?
#
loop_
_entity_poly.entity_id
_entity_poly.type
_entity_poly.pdbx_seq_one_letter_code
_entity_poly.pdbx_strand_id
1 'polypeptide(L)'
;MAVPSSVLKVEEIQGRGRGIVASQPLKAGQIILTDSPILLYPTSPFSQQHSSSFCDHCFKSCSSSSLVSCPSCHGYRFCDSTCLSKALNSSHSTFVCHSVPTSIISSLFSHPDNELFSLQLTSSLLAKDKLNAFGIMHPFSENDEHRSVRAYGIYPYASFFNHDCLPNACRFDYVDVNPPYHADGLNNTDFVIRMIHDVPQGREICLSYFPVNDNYSSRQKRLLEDYGFACNCDRCNVESNWSDNESIEENAEEDKQEVMAMDDEEEDEQYENMEPSDTDNNDFPHAYFFLKYMCDRTNCGGTLAPLPPKGDTLSNVMECNVCGKLKSDDDNINVDDKAQDGEVPMED
;
A
#
# COMPACT_ATOMS: atom_id res chain seq x y z
N MET A 1 4.98 -22.38 -8.23
CA MET A 1 4.34 -21.56 -9.28
C MET A 1 5.43 -20.66 -9.83
N ALA A 2 5.63 -20.60 -11.13
CA ALA A 2 6.60 -19.68 -11.72
C ALA A 2 5.96 -18.29 -11.83
N VAL A 3 6.70 -17.23 -11.48
CA VAL A 3 6.28 -15.84 -11.68
C VAL A 3 6.39 -15.55 -13.19
N PRO A 4 5.44 -14.82 -13.81
CA PRO A 4 5.45 -14.52 -15.23
C PRO A 4 6.44 -13.38 -15.55
N SER A 5 7.64 -13.45 -14.98
CA SER A 5 8.71 -12.47 -15.14
C SER A 5 10.03 -13.21 -15.10
N SER A 6 10.81 -13.14 -16.18
CA SER A 6 12.11 -13.82 -16.25
C SER A 6 13.15 -13.21 -15.30
N VAL A 7 12.87 -12.00 -14.78
CA VAL A 7 13.78 -11.26 -13.90
C VAL A 7 13.53 -11.53 -12.41
N LEU A 8 12.50 -12.34 -12.09
CA LEU A 8 12.10 -12.69 -10.72
C LEU A 8 12.06 -14.21 -10.53
N LYS A 9 12.33 -14.66 -9.31
CA LYS A 9 12.14 -16.05 -8.87
C LYS A 9 11.49 -16.09 -7.49
N VAL A 10 10.70 -17.12 -7.22
CA VAL A 10 10.17 -17.40 -5.88
C VAL A 10 11.14 -18.33 -5.18
N GLU A 11 11.58 -17.97 -3.98
CA GLU A 11 12.46 -18.80 -3.15
C GLU A 11 11.94 -18.88 -1.71
N GLU A 12 12.34 -19.92 -0.98
CA GLU A 12 12.16 -19.97 0.48
C GLU A 12 13.23 -19.10 1.14
N ILE A 13 12.78 -18.05 1.83
CA ILE A 13 13.59 -17.11 2.59
C ILE A 13 13.54 -17.53 4.06
N GLN A 14 14.71 -17.75 4.64
CA GLN A 14 14.82 -18.22 6.03
C GLN A 14 14.07 -17.30 6.98
N GLY A 15 13.10 -17.85 7.71
CA GLY A 15 12.28 -17.12 8.68
C GLY A 15 11.19 -16.22 8.08
N ARG A 16 11.08 -16.12 6.75
CA ARG A 16 10.09 -15.27 6.05
C ARG A 16 9.20 -16.05 5.08
N GLY A 17 9.39 -17.38 4.99
CA GLY A 17 8.65 -18.23 4.07
C GLY A 17 9.00 -17.92 2.62
N ARG A 18 8.03 -17.99 1.72
CA ARG A 18 8.27 -17.75 0.29
C ARG A 18 8.38 -16.26 0.01
N GLY A 19 9.44 -15.84 -0.66
CA GLY A 19 9.69 -14.47 -1.08
C GLY A 19 10.07 -14.37 -2.56
N ILE A 20 10.04 -13.16 -3.09
CA ILE A 20 10.51 -12.84 -4.45
C ILE A 20 11.97 -12.40 -4.39
N VAL A 21 12.80 -12.97 -5.27
CA VAL A 21 14.23 -12.65 -5.39
C VAL A 21 14.56 -12.24 -6.82
N ALA A 22 15.46 -11.27 -6.97
CA ALA A 22 15.98 -10.87 -8.28
C ALA A 22 16.78 -12.01 -8.92
N SER A 23 16.41 -12.43 -10.14
CA SER A 23 17.17 -13.44 -10.90
C SER A 23 18.33 -12.84 -11.69
N GLN A 24 18.38 -11.51 -11.81
CA GLN A 24 19.41 -10.70 -12.46
C GLN A 24 19.47 -9.30 -11.80
N PRO A 25 20.47 -8.44 -12.08
CA PRO A 25 20.46 -7.06 -11.62
C PRO A 25 19.23 -6.30 -12.13
N LEU A 26 18.61 -5.51 -11.24
CA LEU A 26 17.42 -4.71 -11.52
C LEU A 26 17.75 -3.22 -11.38
N LYS A 27 17.17 -2.39 -12.24
CA LYS A 27 17.42 -0.95 -12.30
C LYS A 27 16.31 -0.13 -11.66
N ALA A 28 16.65 1.02 -11.10
CA ALA A 28 15.68 1.98 -10.60
C ALA A 28 14.63 2.32 -11.67
N GLY A 29 13.35 2.37 -11.29
CA GLY A 29 12.21 2.59 -12.18
C GLY A 29 11.81 1.40 -13.05
N GLN A 30 12.60 0.33 -13.12
CA GLN A 30 12.27 -0.86 -13.90
C GLN A 30 10.94 -1.47 -13.43
N ILE A 31 10.03 -1.70 -14.36
CA ILE A 31 8.83 -2.52 -14.13
C ILE A 31 9.26 -3.98 -14.10
N ILE A 32 9.09 -4.63 -12.95
CA ILE A 32 9.54 -6.02 -12.73
C ILE A 32 8.40 -7.02 -12.75
N LEU A 33 7.17 -6.55 -12.53
CA LEU A 33 5.95 -7.34 -12.56
C LEU A 33 4.76 -6.46 -12.93
N THR A 34 3.92 -6.99 -13.83
CA THR A 34 2.52 -6.60 -13.96
C THR A 34 1.69 -7.79 -13.52
N ASP A 35 0.76 -7.59 -12.59
CA ASP A 35 -0.08 -8.66 -12.06
C ASP A 35 -1.57 -8.31 -12.20
N SER A 36 -2.36 -9.30 -12.58
CA SER A 36 -3.81 -9.18 -12.75
C SER A 36 -4.51 -10.00 -11.67
N PRO A 37 -5.59 -9.47 -11.08
CA PRO A 37 -6.27 -10.14 -9.98
C PRO A 37 -6.99 -11.39 -10.48
N ILE A 38 -6.88 -12.50 -9.73
CA ILE A 38 -7.65 -13.73 -9.97
C ILE A 38 -9.04 -13.68 -9.34
N LEU A 39 -9.23 -12.78 -8.37
CA LEU A 39 -10.49 -12.54 -7.67
C LEU A 39 -10.59 -11.06 -7.39
N LEU A 40 -11.79 -10.49 -7.61
CA LEU A 40 -12.13 -9.12 -7.28
C LEU A 40 -13.51 -9.07 -6.62
N TYR A 41 -13.66 -8.27 -5.56
CA TYR A 41 -14.93 -8.06 -4.90
C TYR A 41 -15.02 -6.66 -4.26
N PRO A 42 -16.21 -6.02 -4.25
CA PRO A 42 -16.39 -4.72 -3.62
C PRO A 42 -16.28 -4.81 -2.09
N THR A 43 -15.98 -3.69 -1.42
CA THR A 43 -15.95 -3.61 0.04
C THR A 43 -17.31 -3.78 0.71
N SER A 44 -18.40 -3.51 -0.01
CA SER A 44 -19.78 -3.70 0.45
C SER A 44 -20.60 -4.50 -0.58
N PRO A 45 -20.43 -5.83 -0.65
CA PRO A 45 -21.05 -6.67 -1.68
C PRO A 45 -22.58 -6.84 -1.53
N PHE A 46 -23.15 -6.49 -0.38
CA PHE A 46 -24.56 -6.75 -0.06
C PHE A 46 -25.42 -5.49 0.13
N SER A 47 -24.87 -4.30 -0.10
CA SER A 47 -25.65 -3.08 0.04
C SER A 47 -26.54 -2.86 -1.17
N GLN A 48 -27.83 -3.12 -0.97
CA GLN A 48 -28.91 -2.97 -1.97
C GLN A 48 -29.16 -1.52 -2.39
N GLN A 49 -28.45 -0.54 -1.82
CA GLN A 49 -28.67 0.90 -2.03
C GLN A 49 -27.50 1.64 -2.70
N HIS A 50 -26.48 0.95 -3.21
CA HIS A 50 -25.42 1.66 -3.93
C HIS A 50 -25.82 1.95 -5.38
N SER A 51 -26.07 3.23 -5.65
CA SER A 51 -25.61 3.85 -6.89
C SER A 51 -24.08 3.69 -6.92
N SER A 52 -23.57 2.51 -7.31
CA SER A 52 -22.13 2.33 -7.50
C SER A 52 -21.68 3.34 -8.54
N SER A 53 -20.78 4.24 -8.14
CA SER A 53 -20.13 5.19 -9.03
C SER A 53 -19.05 4.53 -9.88
N PHE A 54 -18.98 3.19 -9.88
CA PHE A 54 -17.97 2.40 -10.55
C PHE A 54 -18.56 1.15 -11.19
N CYS A 55 -17.84 0.66 -12.20
CA CYS A 55 -18.15 -0.54 -12.96
C CYS A 55 -17.96 -1.81 -12.10
N ASP A 56 -18.95 -2.69 -11.98
CA ASP A 56 -18.87 -3.89 -11.12
C ASP A 56 -17.92 -5.01 -11.64
N HIS A 57 -17.27 -4.78 -12.78
CA HIS A 57 -16.26 -5.69 -13.32
C HIS A 57 -14.83 -5.15 -13.13
N CYS A 58 -14.54 -3.98 -13.69
CA CYS A 58 -13.20 -3.39 -13.70
C CYS A 58 -13.02 -2.30 -12.64
N PHE A 59 -14.04 -2.05 -11.81
CA PHE A 59 -14.08 -1.01 -10.79
C PHE A 59 -13.82 0.42 -11.30
N LYS A 60 -13.81 0.64 -12.62
CA LYS A 60 -13.58 1.97 -13.17
C LYS A 60 -14.68 2.94 -12.74
N SER A 61 -14.29 4.12 -12.27
CA SER A 61 -15.23 5.20 -11.95
C SER A 61 -16.03 5.59 -13.21
N CYS A 62 -17.35 5.67 -13.09
CA CYS A 62 -18.29 5.88 -14.18
C CYS A 62 -19.27 7.01 -13.85
N SER A 63 -19.58 7.86 -14.82
CA SER A 63 -20.72 8.75 -14.74
C SER A 63 -22.02 7.96 -14.85
N SER A 64 -22.99 8.25 -13.97
CA SER A 64 -24.26 7.50 -13.84
C SER A 64 -25.11 7.44 -15.12
N SER A 65 -24.87 8.33 -16.09
CA SER A 65 -25.61 8.41 -17.36
C SER A 65 -25.19 7.38 -18.41
N SER A 66 -24.15 6.56 -18.18
CA SER A 66 -23.50 5.75 -19.23
C SER A 66 -23.43 4.25 -18.92
N LEU A 67 -23.97 3.80 -17.79
CA LEU A 67 -23.81 2.42 -17.32
C LEU A 67 -24.83 1.45 -17.96
N VAL A 68 -24.33 0.27 -18.36
CA VAL A 68 -25.11 -0.88 -18.80
C VAL A 68 -25.48 -1.74 -17.58
N SER A 69 -26.77 -1.88 -17.28
CA SER A 69 -27.23 -2.77 -16.20
C SER A 69 -27.26 -4.23 -16.62
N CYS A 70 -27.02 -5.15 -15.67
CA CYS A 70 -27.29 -6.56 -15.86
C CYS A 70 -28.78 -6.77 -16.22
N PRO A 71 -29.10 -7.49 -17.31
CA PRO A 71 -30.49 -7.68 -17.74
C PRO A 71 -31.28 -8.62 -16.83
N SER A 72 -30.62 -9.40 -15.97
CA SER A 72 -31.27 -10.38 -15.10
C SER A 72 -31.56 -9.84 -13.70
N CYS A 73 -30.56 -9.25 -13.02
CA CYS A 73 -30.73 -8.77 -11.65
C CYS A 73 -30.97 -7.26 -11.55
N HIS A 74 -30.64 -6.48 -12.58
CA HIS A 74 -30.65 -5.01 -12.63
C HIS A 74 -29.83 -4.27 -11.55
N GLY A 75 -29.28 -4.97 -10.55
CA GLY A 75 -28.48 -4.40 -9.47
C GLY A 75 -27.04 -4.07 -9.88
N TYR A 76 -26.43 -4.93 -10.71
CA TYR A 76 -25.05 -4.74 -11.18
C TYR A 76 -25.01 -3.87 -12.43
N ARG A 77 -23.99 -3.00 -12.51
CA ARG A 77 -23.78 -1.99 -13.53
C ARG A 77 -22.37 -2.06 -14.11
N PHE A 78 -22.29 -1.93 -15.42
CA PHE A 78 -21.05 -2.08 -16.18
C PHE A 78 -20.84 -0.87 -17.08
N CYS A 79 -19.59 -0.60 -17.35
CA CYS A 79 -19.14 0.52 -18.14
C CYS A 79 -19.48 0.34 -19.64
N ASP A 80 -19.53 -0.90 -20.12
CA ASP A 80 -19.96 -1.27 -21.46
C ASP A 80 -20.38 -2.76 -21.53
N SER A 81 -20.80 -3.20 -22.72
CA SER A 81 -21.16 -4.61 -23.00
C SER A 81 -19.97 -5.57 -22.88
N THR A 82 -18.74 -5.10 -23.05
CA THR A 82 -17.53 -5.90 -22.90
C THR A 82 -17.32 -6.28 -21.43
N CYS A 83 -17.43 -5.31 -20.52
CA CYS A 83 -17.33 -5.55 -19.08
C CYS A 83 -18.48 -6.41 -18.57
N LEU A 84 -19.72 -6.19 -19.04
CA LEU A 84 -20.85 -7.08 -18.73
C LEU A 84 -20.54 -8.53 -19.15
N SER A 85 -20.08 -8.73 -20.39
CA SER A 85 -19.80 -10.06 -20.93
C SER A 85 -18.67 -10.78 -20.16
N LYS A 86 -17.61 -10.05 -19.80
CA LYS A 86 -16.53 -10.60 -18.98
C LYS A 86 -17.01 -10.94 -17.57
N ALA A 87 -17.81 -10.07 -16.95
CA ALA A 87 -18.36 -10.30 -15.61
C ALA A 87 -19.27 -11.54 -15.57
N LEU A 88 -20.14 -11.73 -16.56
CA LEU A 88 -21.02 -12.91 -16.64
C LEU A 88 -20.27 -14.25 -16.68
N ASN A 89 -19.02 -14.24 -17.16
CA ASN A 89 -18.15 -15.41 -17.20
C ASN A 89 -17.17 -15.49 -16.02
N SER A 90 -17.23 -14.55 -15.07
CA SER A 90 -16.30 -14.46 -13.94
C SER A 90 -16.99 -13.96 -12.66
N SER A 91 -16.81 -12.69 -12.29
CA SER A 91 -17.25 -12.09 -11.02
C SER A 91 -18.75 -12.00 -10.82
N HIS A 92 -19.54 -12.05 -11.90
CA HIS A 92 -21.00 -11.99 -11.89
C HIS A 92 -21.59 -13.18 -12.65
N SER A 93 -21.13 -14.39 -12.32
CA SER A 93 -21.67 -15.63 -12.89
C SER A 93 -23.17 -15.76 -12.66
N THR A 94 -23.84 -16.64 -13.43
CA THR A 94 -25.27 -16.93 -13.26
C THR A 94 -25.61 -17.24 -11.79
N PHE A 95 -24.77 -17.99 -11.09
CA PHE A 95 -24.96 -18.29 -9.68
C PHE A 95 -24.93 -17.03 -8.80
N VAL A 96 -23.91 -16.18 -8.93
CA VAL A 96 -23.78 -14.93 -8.17
C VAL A 96 -24.93 -13.98 -8.49
N CYS A 97 -25.28 -13.83 -9.77
CA CYS A 97 -26.37 -12.97 -10.23
C CYS A 97 -27.72 -13.31 -9.57
N HIS A 98 -28.03 -14.61 -9.42
CA HIS A 98 -29.28 -15.06 -8.79
C HIS A 98 -29.21 -15.15 -7.26
N SER A 99 -28.01 -15.12 -6.68
CA SER A 99 -27.82 -15.24 -5.22
C SER A 99 -28.07 -13.92 -4.49
N VAL A 100 -27.83 -12.77 -5.13
CA VAL A 100 -27.88 -11.44 -4.49
C VAL A 100 -29.29 -10.97 -4.06
N PRO A 101 -30.41 -11.34 -4.73
CA PRO A 101 -31.76 -10.98 -4.27
C PRO A 101 -32.31 -11.84 -3.12
N THR A 102 -31.69 -12.99 -2.82
CA THR A 102 -32.24 -13.97 -1.86
C THR A 102 -31.28 -14.18 -0.71
N SER A 103 -31.81 -14.24 0.53
CA SER A 103 -31.07 -14.70 1.72
C SER A 103 -30.11 -15.83 1.33
N ILE A 104 -28.80 -15.61 1.57
CA ILE A 104 -27.67 -16.50 1.21
C ILE A 104 -27.98 -17.97 1.54
N ILE A 105 -28.76 -18.19 2.60
CA ILE A 105 -29.20 -19.49 3.08
C ILE A 105 -30.02 -20.22 2.01
N SER A 106 -30.98 -19.59 1.33
CA SER A 106 -31.85 -20.28 0.35
C SER A 106 -31.10 -20.71 -0.91
N SER A 107 -30.11 -19.94 -1.36
CA SER A 107 -29.36 -20.21 -2.59
C SER A 107 -28.31 -21.31 -2.43
N LEU A 108 -27.74 -21.48 -1.23
CA LEU A 108 -26.81 -22.57 -0.93
C LEU A 108 -27.48 -23.96 -0.94
N PHE A 109 -28.80 -24.04 -0.73
CA PHE A 109 -29.54 -25.30 -0.66
C PHE A 109 -30.37 -25.63 -1.92
N SER A 110 -30.36 -24.78 -2.96
CA SER A 110 -31.26 -24.93 -4.11
C SER A 110 -30.66 -25.66 -5.33
N HIS A 111 -29.38 -26.07 -5.29
CA HIS A 111 -28.76 -26.82 -6.38
C HIS A 111 -28.45 -28.27 -5.99
N PRO A 112 -28.97 -29.28 -6.73
CA PRO A 112 -28.80 -30.69 -6.40
C PRO A 112 -27.36 -31.23 -6.53
N ASP A 113 -26.50 -30.54 -7.29
CA ASP A 113 -25.21 -31.08 -7.75
C ASP A 113 -23.99 -30.25 -7.29
N ASN A 114 -24.14 -29.27 -6.40
CA ASN A 114 -22.99 -28.54 -5.88
C ASN A 114 -22.37 -29.34 -4.72
N GLU A 115 -21.17 -29.88 -4.94
CA GLU A 115 -20.26 -30.17 -3.84
C GLU A 115 -19.96 -28.85 -3.11
N LEU A 116 -20.70 -28.58 -2.03
CA LEU A 116 -20.35 -27.47 -1.14
C LEU A 116 -18.91 -27.66 -0.67
N PHE A 117 -18.13 -26.57 -0.69
CA PHE A 117 -16.78 -26.59 -0.11
C PHE A 117 -16.83 -27.09 1.33
N SER A 118 -15.87 -27.93 1.71
CA SER A 118 -15.76 -28.38 3.09
C SER A 118 -15.50 -27.18 4.02
N LEU A 119 -15.97 -27.27 5.27
CA LEU A 119 -15.72 -26.23 6.28
C LEU A 119 -14.22 -25.88 6.38
N GLN A 120 -13.37 -26.89 6.29
CA GLN A 120 -11.91 -26.73 6.33
C GLN A 120 -11.37 -25.95 5.12
N LEU A 121 -11.87 -26.24 3.92
CA LEU A 121 -11.46 -25.51 2.72
C LEU A 121 -11.94 -24.06 2.78
N THR A 122 -13.19 -23.82 3.17
CA THR A 122 -13.75 -22.48 3.36
C THR A 122 -12.93 -21.66 4.36
N SER A 123 -12.62 -22.24 5.53
CA SER A 123 -11.78 -21.60 6.54
C SER A 123 -10.37 -21.27 6.00
N SER A 124 -9.77 -22.20 5.25
CA SER A 124 -8.44 -22.00 4.66
C SER A 124 -8.43 -20.89 3.59
N LEU A 125 -9.49 -20.78 2.79
CA LEU A 125 -9.63 -19.74 1.79
C LEU A 125 -9.84 -18.36 2.43
N LEU A 126 -10.68 -18.26 3.47
CA LEU A 126 -10.88 -17.01 4.22
C LEU A 126 -9.60 -16.56 4.93
N ALA A 127 -8.82 -17.48 5.49
CA ALA A 127 -7.53 -17.15 6.10
C ALA A 127 -6.52 -16.65 5.06
N LYS A 128 -6.50 -17.23 3.86
CA LYS A 128 -5.66 -16.75 2.75
C LYS A 128 -6.11 -15.38 2.26
N ASP A 129 -7.40 -15.16 2.11
CA ASP A 129 -7.97 -13.88 1.71
C ASP A 129 -7.56 -12.77 2.70
N LYS A 130 -7.75 -13.00 4.01
CA LYS A 130 -7.35 -12.04 5.06
C LYS A 130 -5.88 -11.60 4.96
N LEU A 131 -4.98 -12.51 4.59
CA LEU A 131 -3.53 -12.26 4.58
C LEU A 131 -2.97 -11.81 3.22
N ASN A 132 -3.73 -11.98 2.13
CA ASN A 132 -3.22 -11.79 0.77
C ASN A 132 -4.09 -10.87 -0.09
N ALA A 133 -5.25 -10.42 0.40
CA ALA A 133 -6.10 -9.46 -0.28
C ALA A 133 -5.46 -8.07 -0.29
N PHE A 134 -5.44 -7.47 -1.47
CA PHE A 134 -4.97 -6.10 -1.66
C PHE A 134 -6.15 -5.16 -1.83
N GLY A 135 -6.14 -4.08 -1.05
CA GLY A 135 -7.09 -2.99 -1.22
C GLY A 135 -6.84 -2.23 -2.53
N ILE A 136 -7.90 -2.12 -3.33
CA ILE A 136 -8.03 -1.19 -4.46
C ILE A 136 -8.67 0.07 -3.89
N MET A 137 -7.94 1.17 -4.00
CA MET A 137 -8.27 2.40 -3.29
C MET A 137 -9.11 3.35 -4.15
N HIS A 138 -9.94 4.18 -3.52
CA HIS A 138 -10.55 5.35 -4.19
C HIS A 138 -9.47 6.33 -4.67
N PRO A 139 -9.71 7.24 -5.63
CA PRO A 139 -8.72 8.25 -6.01
C PRO A 139 -8.21 9.05 -4.80
N PHE A 140 -6.94 9.44 -4.82
CA PHE A 140 -6.36 10.26 -3.75
C PHE A 140 -6.99 11.66 -3.70
N SER A 141 -7.25 12.16 -2.50
CA SER A 141 -7.78 13.49 -2.18
C SER A 141 -7.00 14.06 -1.00
N GLU A 142 -6.50 15.29 -1.10
CA GLU A 142 -5.76 15.94 0.00
C GLU A 142 -6.66 16.24 1.21
N ASN A 143 -7.97 16.34 0.99
CA ASN A 143 -8.96 16.62 2.04
C ASN A 143 -9.32 15.37 2.86
N ASP A 144 -8.94 14.19 2.39
CA ASP A 144 -9.27 12.93 3.05
C ASP A 144 -8.11 12.57 3.98
N GLU A 145 -8.40 12.44 5.28
CA GLU A 145 -7.39 12.00 6.26
C GLU A 145 -6.89 10.59 5.94
N HIS A 146 -7.81 9.71 5.49
CA HIS A 146 -7.50 8.35 5.11
C HIS A 146 -8.18 7.99 3.77
N ARG A 147 -7.38 7.45 2.86
CA ARG A 147 -7.86 6.93 1.57
C ARG A 147 -8.69 5.67 1.82
N SER A 148 -9.95 5.67 1.39
CA SER A 148 -10.84 4.53 1.57
C SER A 148 -10.63 3.43 0.52
N VAL A 149 -10.88 2.18 0.91
CA VAL A 149 -10.86 1.02 0.01
C VAL A 149 -12.21 0.92 -0.71
N ARG A 150 -12.19 0.79 -2.05
CA ARG A 150 -13.40 0.60 -2.86
C ARG A 150 -13.68 -0.86 -3.19
N ALA A 151 -12.61 -1.65 -3.29
CA ALA A 151 -12.66 -3.08 -3.60
C ALA A 151 -11.41 -3.79 -3.11
N TYR A 152 -11.47 -5.12 -3.06
CA TYR A 152 -10.33 -5.96 -2.77
C TYR A 152 -10.04 -6.89 -3.95
N GLY A 153 -8.78 -7.29 -4.08
CA GLY A 153 -8.38 -8.29 -5.06
C GLY A 153 -7.26 -9.21 -4.58
N ILE A 154 -7.23 -10.42 -5.13
CA ILE A 154 -6.15 -11.40 -4.90
C ILE A 154 -5.24 -11.42 -6.12
N TYR A 155 -3.97 -11.10 -5.91
CA TYR A 155 -2.96 -10.95 -6.96
C TYR A 155 -1.91 -12.06 -6.79
N PRO A 156 -1.97 -13.14 -7.60
CA PRO A 156 -1.29 -14.39 -7.31
C PRO A 156 0.24 -14.26 -7.27
N TYR A 157 0.82 -13.28 -7.97
CA TYR A 157 2.26 -13.07 -8.00
C TYR A 157 2.69 -11.97 -7.03
N ALA A 158 1.90 -10.90 -6.88
CA ALA A 158 2.17 -9.82 -5.93
C ALA A 158 2.10 -10.30 -4.46
N SER A 159 1.29 -11.33 -4.16
CA SER A 159 1.20 -11.94 -2.82
C SER A 159 2.50 -12.65 -2.35
N PHE A 160 3.51 -12.82 -3.21
CA PHE A 160 4.80 -13.41 -2.82
C PHE A 160 5.84 -12.37 -2.37
N PHE A 161 5.56 -11.07 -2.51
CA PHE A 161 6.49 -10.05 -2.06
C PHE A 161 6.37 -9.89 -0.54
N ASN A 162 7.44 -10.14 0.18
CA ASN A 162 7.49 -9.94 1.61
C ASN A 162 7.55 -8.45 1.98
N HIS A 163 7.24 -8.16 3.24
CA HIS A 163 7.33 -6.82 3.80
C HIS A 163 8.77 -6.41 4.14
N ASP A 164 9.13 -5.16 3.86
CA ASP A 164 10.23 -4.44 4.50
C ASP A 164 9.79 -3.00 4.80
N CYS A 165 10.20 -2.44 5.95
CA CYS A 165 9.89 -1.05 6.29
C CYS A 165 10.71 -0.05 5.46
N LEU A 166 11.76 -0.52 4.77
CA LEU A 166 12.50 0.20 3.74
C LEU A 166 12.45 -0.60 2.44
N PRO A 167 11.30 -0.60 1.75
CA PRO A 167 11.11 -1.43 0.57
C PRO A 167 12.04 -0.99 -0.56
N ASN A 168 12.38 -1.94 -1.42
CA ASN A 168 13.18 -1.67 -2.63
C ASN A 168 12.34 -1.65 -3.91
N ALA A 169 11.05 -1.99 -3.81
CA ALA A 169 10.06 -1.84 -4.86
C ALA A 169 8.77 -1.24 -4.30
N CYS A 170 7.96 -0.64 -5.16
CA CYS A 170 6.64 -0.16 -4.78
C CYS A 170 5.58 -0.56 -5.81
N ARG A 171 4.36 -0.75 -5.29
CA ARG A 171 3.15 -1.09 -6.05
C ARG A 171 2.48 0.18 -6.54
N PHE A 172 2.23 0.26 -7.84
CA PHE A 172 1.39 1.27 -8.47
C PHE A 172 0.05 0.65 -8.88
N ASP A 173 -1.03 1.29 -8.46
CA ASP A 173 -2.38 1.04 -8.99
C ASP A 173 -2.77 2.22 -9.90
N TYR A 174 -2.90 1.97 -11.20
CA TYR A 174 -3.35 2.99 -12.17
C TYR A 174 -4.86 2.95 -12.36
N VAL A 175 -5.55 2.92 -11.24
CA VAL A 175 -7.00 2.94 -11.19
C VAL A 175 -7.52 4.24 -11.80
N ASP A 176 -8.44 4.14 -12.76
CA ASP A 176 -9.08 5.25 -13.46
C ASP A 176 -8.13 6.12 -14.31
N VAL A 177 -6.86 5.71 -14.43
CA VAL A 177 -5.81 6.45 -15.15
C VAL A 177 -5.15 5.53 -16.17
N ASN A 178 -4.92 6.04 -17.37
CA ASN A 178 -4.09 5.36 -18.36
C ASN A 178 -2.69 5.99 -18.34
N PRO A 179 -1.68 5.36 -17.69
CA PRO A 179 -0.34 5.91 -17.61
C PRO A 179 0.33 5.92 -19.00
N PRO A 180 1.01 7.02 -19.39
CA PRO A 180 1.51 7.20 -20.76
C PRO A 180 2.69 6.29 -21.13
N TYR A 181 3.32 5.64 -20.16
CA TYR A 181 4.49 4.76 -20.34
C TYR A 181 4.13 3.28 -20.36
N HIS A 182 2.86 2.91 -20.21
CA HIS A 182 2.42 1.53 -20.40
C HIS A 182 1.94 1.30 -21.83
N ALA A 183 2.29 0.14 -22.38
CA ALA A 183 1.73 -0.33 -23.64
C ALA A 183 0.22 -0.55 -23.50
N ASP A 184 -0.52 -0.29 -24.58
CA ASP A 184 -1.96 -0.55 -24.66
C ASP A 184 -2.27 -1.97 -24.16
N GLY A 185 -3.17 -2.10 -23.16
CA GLY A 185 -3.67 -3.41 -22.72
C GLY A 185 -3.73 -3.68 -21.22
N LEU A 186 -3.30 -2.75 -20.34
CA LEU A 186 -3.56 -2.90 -18.90
C LEU A 186 -5.06 -2.79 -18.59
N ASN A 187 -5.54 -3.67 -17.72
CA ASN A 187 -6.85 -3.53 -17.12
C ASN A 187 -6.79 -2.49 -15.98
N ASN A 188 -7.95 -1.88 -15.69
CA ASN A 188 -8.09 -0.84 -14.66
C ASN A 188 -7.73 -1.30 -13.23
N THR A 189 -7.61 -2.60 -13.01
CA THR A 189 -7.28 -3.22 -11.71
C THR A 189 -5.98 -4.00 -11.77
N ASP A 190 -5.14 -3.80 -12.78
CA ASP A 190 -3.81 -4.42 -12.80
C ASP A 190 -2.87 -3.65 -11.86
N PHE A 191 -1.96 -4.39 -11.22
CA PHE A 191 -0.87 -3.82 -10.45
C PHE A 191 0.42 -3.79 -11.25
N VAL A 192 1.21 -2.76 -11.02
CA VAL A 192 2.55 -2.62 -11.57
C VAL A 192 3.52 -2.49 -10.42
N ILE A 193 4.51 -3.38 -10.34
CA ILE A 193 5.59 -3.29 -9.36
C ILE A 193 6.81 -2.68 -10.03
N ARG A 194 7.28 -1.56 -9.48
CA ARG A 194 8.48 -0.85 -9.97
C ARG A 194 9.56 -0.79 -8.91
N MET A 195 10.81 -0.90 -9.35
CA MET A 195 11.97 -0.72 -8.48
C MET A 195 12.13 0.73 -8.05
N ILE A 196 12.43 0.95 -6.78
CA ILE A 196 12.71 2.28 -6.22
C ILE A 196 14.16 2.69 -6.53
N HIS A 197 15.10 1.75 -6.39
CA HIS A 197 16.51 1.92 -6.67
C HIS A 197 17.10 0.63 -7.27
N ASP A 198 18.36 0.71 -7.73
CA ASP A 198 19.08 -0.45 -8.25
C ASP A 198 19.19 -1.56 -7.19
N VAL A 199 19.05 -2.81 -7.63
CA VAL A 199 19.13 -4.00 -6.78
C VAL A 199 20.00 -5.08 -7.46
N PRO A 200 20.99 -5.68 -6.76
CA PRO A 200 21.79 -6.76 -7.31
C PRO A 200 20.98 -8.06 -7.44
N GLN A 201 21.43 -8.94 -8.35
CA GLN A 201 20.93 -10.31 -8.44
C GLN A 201 21.02 -11.03 -7.08
N GLY A 202 20.03 -11.85 -6.77
CA GLY A 202 19.98 -12.65 -5.56
C GLY A 202 19.46 -11.91 -4.33
N ARG A 203 19.24 -10.59 -4.41
CA ARG A 203 18.58 -9.84 -3.32
C ARG A 203 17.07 -10.04 -3.37
N GLU A 204 16.47 -10.16 -2.19
CA GLU A 204 15.02 -10.21 -2.03
C GLU A 204 14.37 -8.86 -2.39
N ILE A 205 13.24 -8.93 -3.07
CA ILE A 205 12.43 -7.78 -3.44
C ILE A 205 11.25 -7.67 -2.49
N CYS A 206 11.20 -6.55 -1.77
CA CYS A 206 10.22 -6.33 -0.71
C CYS A 206 9.35 -5.12 -1.05
N LEU A 207 8.07 -5.21 -0.68
CA LEU A 207 7.12 -4.10 -0.69
C LEU A 207 6.90 -3.61 0.75
N SER A 208 6.40 -2.39 0.93
CA SER A 208 5.80 -2.02 2.21
C SER A 208 4.32 -2.42 2.21
N TYR A 209 3.84 -2.97 3.32
CA TYR A 209 2.44 -3.40 3.47
C TYR A 209 1.51 -2.26 3.90
N PHE A 210 2.09 -1.14 4.32
CA PHE A 210 1.43 0.07 4.81
C PHE A 210 2.29 1.30 4.47
N PRO A 211 1.80 2.53 4.69
CA PRO A 211 2.57 3.75 4.47
C PRO A 211 3.92 3.74 5.22
N VAL A 212 5.00 4.13 4.55
CA VAL A 212 6.35 4.02 5.10
C VAL A 212 6.61 4.98 6.26
N ASN A 213 5.79 6.01 6.43
CA ASN A 213 5.95 7.05 7.46
C ASN A 213 5.41 6.66 8.85
N ASP A 214 4.81 5.47 9.02
CA ASP A 214 4.34 4.99 10.32
C ASP A 214 5.51 4.83 11.32
N ASN A 215 5.27 5.10 12.60
CA ASN A 215 6.26 4.95 13.69
C ASN A 215 6.51 3.48 14.08
N TYR A 216 7.63 3.21 14.77
CA TYR A 216 8.08 1.84 15.07
C TYR A 216 7.01 0.98 15.74
N SER A 217 6.43 1.48 16.83
CA SER A 217 5.42 0.77 17.62
C SER A 217 4.18 0.43 16.78
N SER A 218 3.69 1.40 16.00
CA SER A 218 2.53 1.21 15.12
C SER A 218 2.80 0.16 14.03
N ARG A 219 3.99 0.19 13.42
CA ARG A 219 4.40 -0.80 12.41
C ARG A 219 4.46 -2.20 13.01
N GLN A 220 5.14 -2.40 14.15
CA GLN A 220 5.25 -3.71 14.79
C GLN A 220 3.90 -4.25 15.25
N LYS A 221 3.07 -3.41 15.88
CA LYS A 221 1.72 -3.79 16.29
C LYS A 221 0.89 -4.27 15.10
N ARG A 222 0.88 -3.49 14.01
CA ARG A 222 0.13 -3.83 12.80
C ARG A 222 0.62 -5.13 12.17
N LEU A 223 1.93 -5.33 12.05
CA LEU A 223 2.50 -6.57 11.50
C LEU A 223 2.13 -7.80 12.34
N LEU A 224 2.10 -7.66 13.66
CA LEU A 224 1.73 -8.74 14.55
C LEU A 224 0.22 -9.05 14.49
N GLU A 225 -0.63 -8.03 14.54
CA GLU A 225 -2.09 -8.17 14.58
C GLU A 225 -2.69 -8.59 13.23
N ASP A 226 -2.25 -7.97 12.13
CA ASP A 226 -2.82 -8.21 10.80
C ASP A 226 -2.14 -9.38 10.08
N TYR A 227 -0.82 -9.54 10.26
CA TYR A 227 -0.01 -10.49 9.48
C TYR A 227 0.64 -11.60 10.31
N GLY A 228 0.65 -11.49 11.64
CA GLY A 228 1.17 -12.54 12.53
C GLY A 228 2.69 -12.65 12.60
N PHE A 229 3.45 -11.59 12.31
CA PHE A 229 4.92 -11.59 12.43
C PHE A 229 5.49 -10.26 12.93
N ALA A 230 6.71 -10.29 13.46
CA ALA A 230 7.49 -9.10 13.82
C ALA A 230 8.56 -8.81 12.75
N CYS A 231 8.73 -7.55 12.35
CA CYS A 231 9.74 -7.19 11.35
C CYS A 231 11.08 -6.88 12.01
N ASN A 232 12.15 -7.49 11.47
CA ASN A 232 13.54 -7.29 11.92
C ASN A 232 14.41 -6.68 10.80
N CYS A 233 13.82 -5.83 9.94
CA CYS A 233 14.58 -5.11 8.92
C CYS A 233 15.54 -4.10 9.55
N ASP A 234 16.50 -3.59 8.77
CA ASP A 234 17.52 -2.65 9.25
C ASP A 234 16.90 -1.45 10.00
N ARG A 235 15.82 -0.87 9.46
CA ARG A 235 15.08 0.23 10.12
C ARG A 235 14.54 -0.17 11.48
N CYS A 236 13.91 -1.34 11.57
CA CYS A 236 13.35 -1.80 12.84
C CYS A 236 14.43 -2.13 13.86
N ASN A 237 15.59 -2.64 13.44
CA ASN A 237 16.71 -2.94 14.33
C ASN A 237 17.39 -1.66 14.88
N VAL A 238 17.37 -0.56 14.11
CA VAL A 238 17.83 0.75 14.56
C VAL A 238 16.80 1.38 15.50
N GLU A 239 15.54 1.49 15.04
CA GLU A 239 14.48 2.17 15.80
C GLU A 239 14.08 1.42 17.09
N SER A 240 14.31 0.10 17.19
CA SER A 240 14.04 -0.64 18.44
C SER A 240 14.90 -0.19 19.62
N ASN A 241 16.02 0.49 19.34
CA ASN A 241 16.95 0.97 20.36
C ASN A 241 16.73 2.45 20.69
N TRP A 242 15.84 3.12 19.97
CA TRP A 242 15.42 4.46 20.32
C TRP A 242 14.52 4.32 21.56
N SER A 243 14.99 4.80 22.71
CA SER A 243 14.22 4.78 23.96
C SER A 243 12.82 5.34 23.69
N ASP A 244 11.79 4.61 24.14
CA ASP A 244 10.35 4.93 24.06
C ASP A 244 9.98 6.26 24.78
N ASN A 245 10.65 7.38 24.47
CA ASN A 245 10.50 8.64 25.18
C ASN A 245 9.42 9.56 24.60
N GLU A 246 8.50 8.99 23.81
CA GLU A 246 7.26 9.65 23.40
C GLU A 246 6.08 8.68 23.51
N SER A 247 5.88 8.07 24.69
CA SER A 247 4.58 7.52 25.05
C SER A 247 3.69 8.62 25.62
N ILE A 248 3.08 9.36 24.70
CA ILE A 248 1.73 9.94 24.72
C ILE A 248 1.02 9.83 26.08
N GLU A 249 1.04 10.93 26.83
CA GLU A 249 -0.08 11.32 27.69
C GLU A 249 -1.28 11.57 26.79
N GLU A 250 -2.15 10.59 26.60
CA GLU A 250 -3.54 10.81 26.21
C GLU A 250 -4.32 9.50 26.43
N ASN A 251 -5.38 9.60 27.24
CA ASN A 251 -6.32 8.57 27.69
C ASN A 251 -6.00 7.88 29.03
N ALA A 252 -5.92 8.68 30.10
CA ALA A 252 -6.28 8.26 31.45
C ALA A 252 -7.51 9.05 31.93
N GLU A 253 -8.66 8.81 31.33
CA GLU A 253 -9.95 9.16 31.92
C GLU A 253 -10.89 7.97 31.82
N GLU A 254 -10.78 7.05 32.76
CA GLU A 254 -11.93 6.40 33.41
C GLU A 254 -11.42 5.62 34.63
N ASP A 255 -12.10 5.84 35.76
CA ASP A 255 -11.94 5.19 37.06
C ASP A 255 -10.71 5.54 37.91
N LYS A 256 -10.83 6.63 38.68
CA LYS A 256 -10.72 6.57 40.16
C LYS A 256 -11.33 7.80 40.83
N GLN A 257 -12.38 7.51 41.58
CA GLN A 257 -13.16 8.40 42.42
C GLN A 257 -12.47 8.57 43.80
N GLU A 258 -12.32 9.83 44.23
CA GLU A 258 -12.05 10.33 45.60
C GLU A 258 -10.67 9.92 46.20
N VAL A 259 -9.81 10.80 46.75
CA VAL A 259 -10.01 11.71 47.89
C VAL A 259 -8.94 12.81 47.90
N MET A 260 -9.23 13.89 48.63
CA MET A 260 -8.57 15.21 48.63
C MET A 260 -7.20 15.32 49.35
N ALA A 261 -6.47 16.37 48.94
CA ALA A 261 -5.72 17.36 49.74
C ALA A 261 -4.23 17.13 50.11
N MET A 262 -3.42 18.13 49.68
CA MET A 262 -2.29 18.79 50.37
C MET A 262 -1.02 17.93 50.58
N ASP A 263 0.23 18.39 50.41
CA ASP A 263 0.84 19.72 50.54
C ASP A 263 2.07 19.84 49.61
N ASP A 264 2.45 21.10 49.38
CA ASP A 264 3.71 21.59 48.81
C ASP A 264 4.97 21.01 49.49
N GLU A 265 6.07 20.84 48.74
CA GLU A 265 7.37 21.47 49.05
C GLU A 265 8.36 21.31 47.88
N GLU A 266 9.01 22.42 47.55
CA GLU A 266 9.99 22.62 46.48
C GLU A 266 11.30 21.88 46.77
N GLU A 267 12.00 21.40 45.73
CA GLU A 267 13.47 21.39 45.75
C GLU A 267 14.06 21.41 44.33
N ASP A 268 15.10 22.22 44.20
CA ASP A 268 15.79 22.67 42.99
C ASP A 268 16.47 21.56 42.20
N GLU A 269 16.38 21.55 40.86
CA GLU A 269 17.42 20.93 40.03
C GLU A 269 17.86 21.80 38.84
N GLN A 270 19.17 21.93 38.75
CA GLN A 270 19.95 22.76 37.86
C GLN A 270 19.78 22.33 36.39
N TYR A 271 19.52 23.29 35.51
CA TYR A 271 19.74 23.13 34.08
C TYR A 271 21.25 23.08 33.80
N GLU A 272 21.84 21.89 33.83
CA GLU A 272 23.13 21.68 33.21
C GLU A 272 22.94 21.54 31.69
N ASN A 273 23.56 22.46 30.96
CA ASN A 273 23.68 22.43 29.51
C ASN A 273 24.35 21.13 29.07
N MET A 274 23.59 20.21 28.48
CA MET A 274 24.15 19.06 27.79
C MET A 274 24.55 19.50 26.38
N GLU A 275 25.85 19.72 26.20
CA GLU A 275 26.44 19.87 24.86
C GLU A 275 26.14 18.64 24.00
N PRO A 276 25.97 18.79 22.67
CA PRO A 276 25.70 17.66 21.82
C PRO A 276 26.92 16.74 21.81
N SER A 277 26.75 15.54 22.34
CA SER A 277 27.76 14.50 22.19
C SER A 277 27.82 14.09 20.73
N ASP A 278 28.92 14.47 20.07
CA ASP A 278 29.37 13.92 18.78
C ASP A 278 29.58 12.40 18.92
N THR A 279 28.51 11.63 18.80
CA THR A 279 28.58 10.18 18.65
C THR A 279 27.58 9.71 17.60
N ASP A 280 28.18 9.41 16.45
CA ASP A 280 27.93 8.25 15.61
C ASP A 280 27.15 8.46 14.31
N ASN A 281 27.92 8.35 13.23
CA ASN A 281 27.56 8.51 11.81
C ASN A 281 26.65 7.37 11.28
N ASN A 282 25.84 6.74 12.14
CA ASN A 282 25.04 5.55 11.84
C ASN A 282 23.53 5.80 11.68
N ASP A 283 23.02 6.99 12.01
CA ASP A 283 21.60 7.36 11.83
C ASP A 283 21.21 7.71 10.38
N PHE A 284 22.20 7.90 9.51
CA PHE A 284 22.02 8.47 8.17
C PHE A 284 21.44 7.54 7.07
N PRO A 285 21.56 6.20 7.08
CA PRO A 285 21.17 5.38 5.92
C PRO A 285 19.66 5.38 5.64
N HIS A 286 18.83 5.45 6.68
CA HIS A 286 17.38 5.34 6.54
C HIS A 286 16.71 6.71 6.35
N ALA A 287 17.28 7.79 6.92
CA ALA A 287 16.83 9.16 6.68
C ALA A 287 16.86 9.54 5.19
N TYR A 288 17.90 9.09 4.46
CA TYR A 288 18.00 9.28 3.02
C TYR A 288 16.81 8.68 2.26
N PHE A 289 16.30 7.52 2.70
CA PHE A 289 15.13 6.89 2.08
C PHE A 289 13.91 7.78 2.18
N PHE A 290 13.65 8.37 3.35
CA PHE A 290 12.49 9.26 3.55
C PHE A 290 12.63 10.56 2.76
N LEU A 291 13.80 11.20 2.81
CA LEU A 291 14.03 12.45 2.08
C LEU A 291 13.88 12.27 0.56
N LYS A 292 14.39 11.16 0.02
CA LYS A 292 14.38 10.93 -1.42
C LYS A 292 13.08 10.28 -1.90
N TYR A 293 12.64 9.21 -1.24
CA TYR A 293 11.60 8.31 -1.75
C TYR A 293 10.25 8.43 -1.03
N MET A 294 10.09 9.31 -0.04
CA MET A 294 8.77 9.59 0.53
C MET A 294 8.11 10.78 -0.17
N CYS A 295 6.81 10.66 -0.44
CA CYS A 295 6.04 11.76 -0.97
C CYS A 295 5.85 12.85 0.10
N ASP A 296 6.16 14.09 -0.29
CA ASP A 296 6.06 15.32 0.51
C ASP A 296 4.65 15.93 0.54
N ARG A 297 3.69 15.36 -0.19
CA ARG A 297 2.31 15.85 -0.20
C ARG A 297 1.60 15.46 1.11
N THR A 298 0.92 16.43 1.71
CA THR A 298 0.10 16.24 2.91
C THR A 298 -0.89 15.08 2.74
N ASN A 299 -1.04 14.27 3.80
CA ASN A 299 -1.92 13.09 3.86
C ASN A 299 -1.66 12.01 2.79
N CYS A 300 -0.52 12.04 2.11
CA CYS A 300 -0.19 11.06 1.08
C CYS A 300 0.47 9.81 1.65
N GLY A 301 1.60 9.96 2.37
CA GLY A 301 2.39 8.84 2.90
C GLY A 301 2.93 7.86 1.83
N GLY A 302 2.79 8.20 0.55
CA GLY A 302 3.15 7.35 -0.58
C GLY A 302 4.66 7.30 -0.82
N THR A 303 5.09 6.27 -1.55
CA THR A 303 6.48 6.06 -1.95
C THR A 303 6.69 6.50 -3.39
N LEU A 304 7.79 7.20 -3.64
CA LEU A 304 8.25 7.65 -4.94
C LEU A 304 9.14 6.58 -5.56
N ALA A 305 8.92 6.27 -6.84
CA ALA A 305 9.87 5.53 -7.66
C ALA A 305 10.11 6.24 -8.98
N PRO A 306 11.31 6.12 -9.57
CA PRO A 306 11.58 6.66 -10.90
C PRO A 306 10.57 6.15 -11.94
N LEU A 307 10.24 6.99 -12.91
CA LEU A 307 9.48 6.55 -14.07
C LEU A 307 10.23 5.44 -14.83
N PRO A 308 9.53 4.55 -15.55
CA PRO A 308 10.17 3.48 -16.29
C PRO A 308 11.20 4.03 -17.28
N PRO A 309 12.38 3.39 -17.38
CA PRO A 309 13.45 3.86 -18.25
C PRO A 309 13.02 3.81 -19.72
N LYS A 310 13.39 4.84 -20.49
CA LYS A 310 13.22 4.88 -21.95
C LYS A 310 14.52 4.44 -22.61
N GLY A 311 14.71 3.13 -22.79
CA GLY A 311 16.00 2.57 -23.22
C GLY A 311 17.00 2.54 -22.07
N ASP A 312 18.23 3.01 -22.28
CA ASP A 312 19.30 2.99 -21.27
C ASP A 312 19.33 4.23 -20.36
N THR A 313 18.47 5.23 -20.61
CA THR A 313 18.42 6.46 -19.81
C THR A 313 17.51 6.30 -18.60
N LEU A 314 18.07 6.49 -17.40
CA LEU A 314 17.31 6.61 -16.15
C LEU A 314 16.44 7.87 -16.19
N SER A 315 15.23 7.78 -15.64
CA SER A 315 14.39 8.95 -15.42
C SER A 315 14.88 9.72 -14.20
N ASN A 316 15.10 11.02 -14.34
CA ASN A 316 15.28 11.94 -13.21
C ASN A 316 13.94 12.35 -12.58
N VAL A 317 12.81 11.90 -13.15
CA VAL A 317 11.48 12.14 -12.60
C VAL A 317 11.01 10.89 -11.85
N MET A 318 10.58 11.09 -10.61
CA MET A 318 9.91 10.09 -9.78
C MET A 318 8.41 10.34 -9.74
N GLU A 319 7.64 9.29 -9.54
CA GLU A 319 6.18 9.32 -9.41
C GLU A 319 5.75 8.64 -8.11
N CYS A 320 4.83 9.29 -7.40
CA CYS A 320 4.26 8.77 -6.16
C CYS A 320 3.22 7.68 -6.44
N ASN A 321 3.34 6.55 -5.77
CA ASN A 321 2.45 5.40 -5.97
C ASN A 321 1.05 5.56 -5.37
N VAL A 322 0.83 6.58 -4.55
CA VAL A 322 -0.48 6.88 -3.93
C VAL A 322 -1.20 8.00 -4.67
N CYS A 323 -0.53 9.14 -4.86
CA CYS A 323 -1.18 10.37 -5.37
C CYS A 323 -0.80 10.73 -6.81
N GLY A 324 0.11 9.99 -7.45
CA GLY A 324 0.57 10.24 -8.81
C GLY A 324 1.39 11.52 -9.00
N LYS A 325 1.74 12.25 -7.92
CA LYS A 325 2.61 13.43 -8.00
C LYS A 325 3.95 13.06 -8.63
N LEU A 326 4.38 13.87 -9.60
CA LEU A 326 5.71 13.80 -10.18
C LEU A 326 6.67 14.74 -9.43
N LYS A 327 7.89 14.29 -9.15
CA LYS A 327 8.95 15.05 -8.49
C LYS A 327 10.27 14.88 -9.27
N SER A 328 11.01 15.96 -9.50
CA SER A 328 12.35 15.88 -10.11
C SER A 328 13.39 15.55 -9.03
N ASP A 329 14.39 14.73 -9.36
CA ASP A 329 15.51 14.43 -8.46
C ASP A 329 16.31 15.70 -8.10
N ASP A 330 16.31 16.72 -8.97
CA ASP A 330 17.01 18.00 -8.77
C ASP A 330 16.37 18.89 -7.68
N ASP A 331 15.10 18.66 -7.33
CA ASP A 331 14.39 19.45 -6.32
C ASP A 331 14.91 19.19 -4.89
N ASN A 332 15.71 18.14 -4.68
CA ASN A 332 16.27 17.77 -3.37
C ASN A 332 17.57 18.54 -3.00
N ILE A 333 18.14 19.33 -3.90
CA ILE A 333 19.46 19.97 -3.70
C ILE A 333 19.36 21.36 -3.05
N ASN A 334 18.17 21.95 -2.92
CA ASN A 334 18.02 23.36 -2.51
C ASN A 334 17.86 23.63 -1.00
N VAL A 335 18.41 22.78 -0.12
CA VAL A 335 18.32 23.01 1.35
C VAL A 335 19.55 23.75 1.92
N ASP A 336 20.68 23.84 1.20
CA ASP A 336 21.91 24.42 1.76
C ASP A 336 22.32 25.82 1.22
N ASP A 337 21.64 26.38 0.21
CA ASP A 337 22.08 27.65 -0.42
C ASP A 337 21.37 28.93 0.09
N LYS A 338 20.71 28.89 1.26
CA LYS A 338 20.06 30.09 1.84
C LYS A 338 20.68 30.62 3.14
N ALA A 339 21.90 30.19 3.47
CA ALA A 339 22.61 30.66 4.66
C ALA A 339 24.01 31.20 4.35
N GLN A 340 24.17 31.99 3.29
CA GLN A 340 25.33 32.85 3.07
C GLN A 340 24.98 33.84 1.97
N ASP A 341 24.57 35.05 2.35
CA ASP A 341 24.84 36.31 1.65
C ASP A 341 24.05 37.42 2.33
N GLY A 342 24.66 37.97 3.36
CA GLY A 342 24.15 39.08 4.15
C GLY A 342 25.27 39.96 4.68
N GLU A 343 26.30 40.23 3.87
CA GLU A 343 27.24 41.32 4.13
C GLU A 343 26.86 42.53 3.27
N VAL A 344 26.33 43.56 3.93
CA VAL A 344 26.11 44.89 3.36
C VAL A 344 27.43 45.66 3.49
N PRO A 345 28.03 46.19 2.42
CA PRO A 345 29.12 47.13 2.55
C PRO A 345 28.55 48.51 2.91
N MET A 346 29.02 49.06 4.03
CA MET A 346 28.93 50.49 4.31
C MET A 346 29.86 51.23 3.36
N GLU A 347 29.33 52.21 2.62
CA GLU A 347 30.13 53.28 2.01
C GLU A 347 29.79 54.62 2.69
N ASP A 348 30.84 55.41 2.85
CA ASP A 348 31.01 56.65 3.61
C ASP A 348 30.14 57.85 3.18
#